data_AF-A0A2A3JQS2-F1
#
_entry.id   AF-A0A2A3JQS2-F1
#
_cell.length_a   1.000
_cell.length_b   1.000
_cell.length_c   1.000
_cell.angle_alpha   90.00
_cell.angle_beta   90.00
_cell.angle_gamma   90.00
#
_symmetry.space_group_name_H-M   'P 1'
#
loop_
_entity.id
_entity.type
_entity.pdbx_description
1 polymer ?
#
loop_
_entity_poly.entity_id
_entity_poly.type
_entity_poly.pdbx_seq_one_letter_code
_entity_poly.pdbx_strand_id
1 'polypeptide(L)'
;MRAVELEKDALAAAEEQAALRQRAYQRQADLQTRGVGTSALVEEAELSASSARQAVVTRRQALAQTEARVDQSTTALTRAHIALDEAQRRLVETEIRAEFDAQLEDVSVVAGRRISANEQLATLVDPAALEVAFRVSTQQYLQLLNASDQPRELPVTVTLDFYGASVSSAGTLIREGAAVGEGQTGRLLFAALEEPRGFKPGDFVTVKIAEPPLERVALLPATALGPAGDVLVLGADERLEAVQVELLRRQGDEVLVRAALDGRMVVAERTPLLGAGIKVRPLNTEAGSGPTGPDVQAEATMLELTEERRARLVAFIEGNERMPAEAKQRLLAQLSEPMVPAQVIERLEARMGG
;
A
#
# COMPACT_ATOMS: atom_id res chain seq x y z
N MET A 1 34.30 46.68 14.32
CA MET A 1 33.42 47.79 14.75
C MET A 1 34.22 49.00 15.23
N ARG A 2 35.08 48.85 16.25
CA ARG A 2 35.93 49.96 16.76
C ARG A 2 36.76 50.70 15.69
N ALA A 3 37.27 50.01 14.66
CA ALA A 3 38.02 50.64 13.58
C ALA A 3 37.17 51.53 12.65
N VAL A 4 35.92 51.13 12.36
CA VAL A 4 34.99 51.94 11.55
C VAL A 4 34.57 53.19 12.32
N GLU A 5 34.30 53.04 13.62
CA GLU A 5 33.99 54.18 14.50
C GLU A 5 35.14 55.19 14.55
N LEU A 6 36.39 54.72 14.69
CA LEU A 6 37.56 55.59 14.67
C LEU A 6 37.74 56.34 13.33
N GLU A 7 37.49 55.69 12.19
CA GLU A 7 37.55 56.38 10.89
C GLU A 7 36.38 57.36 10.69
N LYS A 8 35.20 57.11 11.27
CA LYS A 8 34.08 58.06 11.30
C LYS A 8 34.42 59.30 12.12
N ASP A 9 35.00 59.11 13.30
CA ASP A 9 35.46 60.22 14.15
C ASP A 9 36.57 61.04 13.46
N ALA A 10 37.51 60.36 12.79
CA ALA A 10 38.58 61.00 12.03
C ALA A 10 38.04 61.78 10.81
N LEU A 11 37.01 61.27 10.14
CA LEU A 11 36.32 61.98 9.06
C LEU A 11 35.60 63.23 9.59
N ALA A 12 34.86 63.12 10.69
CA ALA A 12 34.17 64.24 11.31
C ALA A 12 35.15 65.37 11.67
N ALA A 13 36.28 65.04 12.31
CA ALA A 13 37.32 66.00 12.63
C ALA A 13 37.92 66.69 11.38
N ALA A 14 38.13 65.93 10.30
CA ALA A 14 38.62 66.48 9.03
C ALA A 14 37.59 67.41 8.36
N GLU A 15 36.30 67.07 8.41
CA GLU A 15 35.21 67.90 7.89
C GLU A 15 35.08 69.22 8.66
N GLU A 16 35.18 69.18 10.00
CA GLU A 16 35.22 70.38 10.84
C GLU A 16 36.41 71.28 10.50
N GLN A 17 37.60 70.69 10.34
CA GLN A 17 38.81 71.44 9.95
C GLN A 17 38.66 72.06 8.56
N ALA A 18 38.11 71.33 7.59
CA ALA A 18 37.85 71.84 6.25
C ALA A 18 36.86 73.01 6.28
N ALA A 19 35.79 72.92 7.09
CA ALA A 19 34.82 74.01 7.26
C ALA A 19 35.44 75.25 7.90
N LEU A 20 36.36 75.09 8.88
CA LEU A 20 37.10 76.21 9.48
C LEU A 20 38.02 76.90 8.47
N ARG A 21 38.77 76.13 7.69
CA ARG A 21 39.68 76.65 6.65
C ARG A 21 38.92 77.32 5.50
N GLN A 22 37.78 76.76 5.10
CA GLN A 22 36.91 77.37 4.09
C GLN A 22 36.36 78.72 4.55
N ARG A 23 35.89 78.81 5.81
CA ARG A 23 35.45 80.09 6.39
C ARG A 23 36.59 81.10 6.49
N ALA A 24 37.81 80.65 6.79
CA ALA A 24 38.98 81.53 6.82
C ALA A 24 39.32 82.09 5.43
N TYR A 25 39.28 81.25 4.40
CA TYR A 25 39.43 81.68 3.01
C TYR A 25 38.38 82.72 2.60
N GLN A 26 37.10 82.45 2.88
CA GLN A 26 36.01 83.40 2.61
C GLN A 26 36.24 84.76 3.27
N ARG A 27 36.63 84.76 4.56
CA ARG A 27 36.96 86.01 5.27
C ARG A 27 38.11 86.77 4.62
N GLN A 28 39.16 86.08 4.15
CA GLN A 28 40.29 86.72 3.49
C GLN A 28 39.89 87.29 2.12
N ALA A 29 39.08 86.57 1.35
CA ALA A 29 38.53 87.05 0.08
C ALA A 29 37.69 88.32 0.29
N ASP A 30 36.79 88.34 1.29
CA ASP A 30 35.95 89.51 1.61
C ASP A 30 36.77 90.73 2.05
N LEU A 31 37.90 90.51 2.75
CA LEU A 31 38.82 91.59 3.16
C LEU A 31 39.57 92.17 1.95
N GLN A 32 39.98 91.32 1.01
CA GLN A 32 40.61 91.75 -0.24
C GLN A 32 39.65 92.57 -1.11
N THR A 33 38.39 92.14 -1.26
CA THR A 33 37.37 92.89 -2.01
C THR A 33 37.11 94.27 -1.40
N ARG A 34 37.25 94.41 -0.08
CA ARG A 34 37.13 95.69 0.65
C ARG A 34 38.42 96.52 0.64
N GLY A 35 39.48 96.07 -0.03
CA GLY A 35 40.76 96.78 -0.15
C GLY A 35 41.68 96.70 1.07
N VAL A 36 41.38 95.82 2.04
CA VAL A 36 42.08 95.74 3.34
C VAL A 36 42.95 94.48 3.47
N GLY A 37 43.23 93.78 2.36
CA GLY A 37 44.03 92.53 2.34
C GLY A 37 44.88 92.38 1.07
N THR A 38 45.92 91.56 1.16
CA THR A 38 46.85 91.26 0.04
C THR A 38 46.46 89.98 -0.69
N SER A 39 46.71 89.89 -2.00
CA SER A 39 46.46 88.67 -2.80
C SER A 39 47.16 87.42 -2.24
N ALA A 40 48.39 87.57 -1.75
CA ALA A 40 49.17 86.46 -1.19
C ALA A 40 48.46 85.75 -0.01
N LEU A 41 47.77 86.50 0.86
CA LEU A 41 47.03 85.93 1.99
C LEU A 41 45.77 85.16 1.55
N VAL A 42 45.13 85.60 0.47
CA VAL A 42 43.96 84.91 -0.10
C VAL A 42 44.40 83.61 -0.76
N GLU A 43 45.48 83.64 -1.55
CA GLU A 43 46.07 82.45 -2.18
C GLU A 43 46.52 81.40 -1.15
N GLU A 44 47.18 81.83 -0.07
CA GLU A 44 47.58 80.93 1.02
C GLU A 44 46.36 80.30 1.72
N ALA A 45 45.33 81.11 1.99
CA ALA A 45 44.09 80.60 2.58
C ALA A 45 43.35 79.64 1.65
N GLU A 46 43.38 79.89 0.33
CA GLU A 46 42.81 79.02 -0.70
C GLU A 46 43.52 77.67 -0.75
N LEU A 47 44.86 77.69 -0.79
CA LEU A 47 45.68 76.48 -0.77
C LEU A 47 45.42 75.67 0.50
N SER A 48 45.29 76.35 1.65
CA SER A 48 44.96 75.72 2.92
C SER A 48 43.55 75.12 2.96
N ALA A 49 42.55 75.78 2.36
CA ALA A 49 41.20 75.24 2.24
C ALA A 49 41.16 74.06 1.27
N SER A 50 41.91 74.14 0.17
CA SER A 50 42.06 73.05 -0.80
C SER A 50 42.69 71.81 -0.18
N SER A 51 43.80 71.96 0.57
CA SER A 51 44.46 70.83 1.25
C SER A 51 43.56 70.20 2.32
N ALA A 52 42.76 71.00 3.04
CA ALA A 52 41.79 70.49 4.01
C ALA A 52 40.65 69.71 3.32
N ARG A 53 40.16 70.17 2.16
CA ARG A 53 39.19 69.39 1.35
C ARG A 53 39.79 68.06 0.86
N GLN A 54 41.05 68.07 0.43
CA GLN A 54 41.75 66.84 0.04
C GLN A 54 41.87 65.87 1.22
N ALA A 55 42.13 66.37 2.44
CA ALA A 55 42.18 65.53 3.64
C ALA A 55 40.83 64.85 3.94
N VAL A 56 39.71 65.54 3.74
CA VAL A 56 38.36 64.94 3.86
C VAL A 56 38.17 63.81 2.86
N VAL A 57 38.57 64.00 1.60
CA VAL A 57 38.48 62.94 0.57
C VAL A 57 39.30 61.71 0.98
N THR A 58 40.53 61.91 1.47
CA THR A 58 41.37 60.82 1.97
C THR A 58 40.72 60.09 3.15
N ARG A 59 40.09 60.81 4.09
CA ARG A 59 39.37 60.19 5.22
C ARG A 59 38.13 59.41 4.77
N ARG A 60 37.38 59.91 3.79
CA ARG A 60 36.26 59.17 3.20
C ARG A 60 36.72 57.87 2.54
N GLN A 61 37.85 57.90 1.84
CA GLN A 61 38.43 56.69 1.25
C GLN A 61 38.86 55.68 2.33
N ALA A 62 39.48 56.13 3.40
CA ALA A 62 39.90 55.27 4.52
C ALA A 62 38.70 54.61 5.23
N LEU A 63 37.63 55.36 5.47
CA LEU A 63 36.38 54.84 6.02
C LEU A 63 35.77 53.77 5.09
N ALA A 64 35.62 54.08 3.80
CA ALA A 64 35.06 53.14 2.82
C ALA A 64 35.90 51.85 2.71
N GLN A 65 37.22 51.94 2.75
CA GLN A 65 38.11 50.77 2.77
C GLN A 65 37.93 49.92 4.03
N THR A 66 37.74 50.57 5.18
CA THR A 66 37.55 49.88 6.46
C THR A 66 36.18 49.19 6.53
N GLU A 67 35.13 49.84 6.02
CA GLU A 67 33.80 49.24 5.86
C GLU A 67 33.85 48.04 4.92
N ALA A 68 34.46 48.18 3.73
CA ALA A 68 34.63 47.07 2.79
C ALA A 68 35.39 45.88 3.41
N ARG A 69 36.40 46.14 4.26
CA ARG A 69 37.14 45.09 4.97
C ARG A 69 36.27 44.35 5.99
N VAL A 70 35.36 45.04 6.67
CA VAL A 70 34.37 44.41 7.56
C VAL A 70 33.44 43.51 6.75
N ASP A 71 32.90 44.00 5.64
CA ASP A 71 31.98 43.24 4.79
C ASP A 71 32.64 41.97 4.21
N GLN A 72 33.90 42.09 3.78
CA GLN A 72 34.70 40.95 3.34
C GLN A 72 34.90 39.92 4.44
N SER A 73 35.21 40.38 5.66
CA SER A 73 35.42 39.49 6.81
C SER A 73 34.13 38.79 7.23
N THR A 74 33.00 39.50 7.21
CA THR A 74 31.67 38.94 7.45
C THR A 74 31.32 37.89 6.40
N THR A 75 31.56 38.19 5.13
CA THR A 75 31.34 37.23 4.02
C THR A 75 32.22 35.99 4.18
N ALA A 76 33.49 36.15 4.57
CA ALA A 76 34.40 35.04 4.82
C ALA A 76 33.93 34.16 5.98
N LEU A 77 33.45 34.77 7.07
CA LEU A 77 32.87 34.06 8.20
C LEU A 77 31.63 33.25 7.79
N THR A 78 30.71 33.86 7.05
CA THR A 78 29.52 33.16 6.52
C THR A 78 29.91 31.97 5.64
N ARG A 79 30.90 32.13 4.76
CA ARG A 79 31.42 31.02 3.94
C ARG A 79 32.03 29.90 4.78
N ALA A 80 32.75 30.24 5.84
CA ALA A 80 33.32 29.25 6.76
C ALA A 80 32.23 28.46 7.49
N HIS A 81 31.13 29.10 7.90
CA HIS A 81 29.98 28.40 8.49
C HIS A 81 29.30 27.46 7.48
N ILE A 82 29.07 27.90 6.24
CA ILE A 82 28.50 27.04 5.20
C ILE A 82 29.39 25.80 4.97
N ALA A 83 30.71 25.99 4.89
CA ALA A 83 31.65 24.88 4.71
C ALA A 83 31.64 23.89 5.90
N LEU A 84 31.45 24.41 7.13
CA LEU A 84 31.30 23.57 8.33
C LEU A 84 30.00 22.76 8.26
N ASP A 85 28.88 23.39 7.95
CA ASP A 85 27.57 22.74 7.85
C ASP A 85 27.56 21.67 6.76
N GLU A 86 28.18 21.94 5.60
CA GLU A 86 28.36 20.95 4.53
C GLU A 86 29.21 19.76 4.98
N ALA A 87 30.32 20.01 5.68
CA ALA A 87 31.19 18.95 6.19
C ALA A 87 30.48 18.08 7.25
N GLN A 88 29.68 18.71 8.12
CA GLN A 88 28.85 18.01 9.10
C GLN A 88 27.77 17.15 8.41
N ARG A 89 27.09 17.70 7.40
CA ARG A 89 26.10 16.95 6.63
C ARG A 89 26.73 15.73 5.94
N ARG A 90 27.88 15.89 5.30
CA ARG A 90 28.61 14.77 4.67
C ARG A 90 29.00 13.70 5.68
N LEU A 91 29.35 14.08 6.91
CA LEU A 91 29.66 13.14 7.98
C LEU A 91 28.41 12.35 8.39
N VAL A 92 27.28 13.02 8.59
CA VAL A 92 26.00 12.35 8.90
C VAL A 92 25.56 11.42 7.77
N GLU A 93 25.71 11.85 6.51
CA GLU A 93 25.40 11.04 5.32
C GLU A 93 26.31 9.82 5.13
N THR A 94 27.41 9.69 5.91
CA THR A 94 28.18 8.43 5.93
C THR A 94 27.47 7.29 6.67
N GLU A 95 26.51 7.62 7.53
CA GLU A 95 25.66 6.65 8.23
C GLU A 95 24.26 6.64 7.60
N ILE A 96 24.01 5.63 6.76
CA ILE A 96 22.70 5.45 6.14
C ILE A 96 21.82 4.64 7.09
N ARG A 97 20.76 5.25 7.60
CA ARG A 97 19.74 4.61 8.44
C ARG A 97 18.45 4.41 7.66
N ALA A 98 17.77 3.30 7.91
CA ALA A 98 16.42 3.10 7.40
C ALA A 98 15.46 4.10 8.06
N GLU A 99 14.54 4.68 7.27
CA GLU A 99 13.56 5.65 7.77
C GLU A 99 12.37 4.99 8.50
N PHE A 100 12.20 3.68 8.31
CA PHE A 100 11.13 2.88 8.91
C PHE A 100 11.62 1.45 9.18
N ASP A 101 10.88 0.74 10.03
CA ASP A 101 11.12 -0.68 10.31
C ASP A 101 10.83 -1.52 9.06
N ALA A 102 11.87 -2.12 8.49
CA ALA A 102 11.79 -2.80 7.21
C ALA A 102 12.55 -4.13 7.21
N GLN A 103 12.13 -5.03 6.33
CA GLN A 103 12.95 -6.16 5.89
C GLN A 103 13.79 -5.74 4.69
N LEU A 104 15.03 -6.23 4.63
CA LEU A 104 15.95 -5.93 3.55
C LEU A 104 15.85 -7.00 2.45
N GLU A 105 15.71 -6.54 1.22
CA GLU A 105 15.78 -7.32 -0.01
C GLU A 105 16.97 -6.84 -0.86
N ASP A 106 17.52 -7.72 -1.71
CA ASP A 106 18.61 -7.40 -2.66
C ASP A 106 19.82 -6.67 -2.05
N VAL A 107 20.28 -7.13 -0.88
CA VAL A 107 21.42 -6.51 -0.18
C VAL A 107 22.71 -6.72 -0.98
N SER A 108 23.28 -5.63 -1.49
CA SER A 108 24.47 -5.64 -2.35
C SER A 108 25.77 -5.25 -1.62
N VAL A 109 25.67 -4.95 -0.32
CA VAL A 109 26.77 -4.38 0.49
C VAL A 109 27.47 -5.43 1.32
N VAL A 110 28.81 -5.34 1.34
CA VAL A 110 29.69 -6.13 2.20
C VAL A 110 30.74 -5.21 2.82
N ALA A 111 31.19 -5.53 4.03
CA ALA A 111 32.21 -4.76 4.72
C ALA A 111 33.48 -4.61 3.86
N GLY A 112 33.99 -3.37 3.76
CA GLY A 112 35.18 -3.03 2.99
C GLY A 112 34.96 -2.78 1.49
N ARG A 113 33.74 -2.99 0.98
CA ARG A 113 33.38 -2.60 -0.40
C ARG A 113 33.26 -1.08 -0.49
N ARG A 114 33.86 -0.51 -1.55
CA ARG A 114 33.64 0.89 -1.90
C ARG A 114 32.28 1.03 -2.59
N ILE A 115 31.45 1.93 -2.08
CA ILE A 115 30.16 2.31 -2.67
C ILE A 115 30.30 3.60 -3.48
N SER A 116 29.49 3.73 -4.53
CA SER A 116 29.40 4.93 -5.35
C SER A 116 28.19 5.79 -4.96
N ALA A 117 28.22 7.07 -5.32
CA ALA A 117 27.06 7.94 -5.16
C ALA A 117 25.87 7.40 -5.97
N ASN A 118 24.67 7.45 -5.39
CA ASN A 118 23.41 6.96 -5.98
C ASN A 118 23.37 5.45 -6.25
N GLU A 119 24.26 4.65 -5.66
CA GLU A 119 24.21 3.20 -5.75
C GLU A 119 23.11 2.64 -4.82
N GLN A 120 22.24 1.76 -5.35
CA GLN A 120 21.24 1.08 -4.55
C GLN A 120 21.90 -0.05 -3.73
N LEU A 121 21.87 0.12 -2.40
CA LEU A 121 22.52 -0.79 -1.46
C LEU A 121 21.62 -1.96 -1.04
N ALA A 122 20.32 -1.71 -0.94
CA ALA A 122 19.28 -2.66 -0.62
C ALA A 122 17.90 -2.06 -0.97
N THR A 123 16.88 -2.90 -0.97
CA THR A 123 15.47 -2.51 -1.02
C THR A 123 14.86 -2.69 0.37
N LEU A 124 14.18 -1.65 0.87
CA LEU A 124 13.46 -1.70 2.15
C LEU A 124 12.01 -2.08 1.88
N VAL A 125 11.57 -3.19 2.46
CA VAL A 125 10.19 -3.69 2.37
C VAL A 125 9.54 -3.57 3.75
N ASP A 126 8.46 -2.80 3.84
CA ASP A 126 7.65 -2.73 5.06
C ASP A 126 6.76 -3.99 5.14
N PRO A 127 6.97 -4.88 6.13
CA PRO A 127 6.16 -6.09 6.26
C PRO A 127 4.74 -5.81 6.78
N ALA A 128 4.45 -4.63 7.32
CA ALA A 128 3.14 -4.24 7.81
C ALA A 128 2.29 -3.55 6.72
N ALA A 129 2.93 -2.89 5.74
CA ALA A 129 2.28 -2.16 4.67
C ALA A 129 2.35 -2.90 3.33
N LEU A 130 1.67 -4.05 3.23
CA LEU A 130 1.60 -4.81 1.98
C LEU A 130 0.32 -4.51 1.18
N GLU A 131 0.47 -4.47 -0.14
CA GLU A 131 -0.62 -4.33 -1.09
C GLU A 131 -0.69 -5.54 -2.03
N VAL A 132 -1.91 -5.94 -2.39
CA VAL A 132 -2.17 -6.93 -3.43
C VAL A 132 -2.59 -6.25 -4.71
N ALA A 133 -1.82 -6.45 -5.77
CA ALA A 133 -2.17 -6.04 -7.12
C ALA A 133 -2.93 -7.16 -7.83
N PHE A 134 -4.16 -6.90 -8.27
CA PHE A 134 -4.98 -7.89 -8.99
C PHE A 134 -5.73 -7.24 -10.15
N ARG A 135 -6.12 -8.05 -11.13
CA ARG A 135 -6.87 -7.58 -12.30
C ARG A 135 -8.28 -8.11 -12.32
N VAL A 136 -9.19 -7.23 -12.74
CA VAL A 136 -10.60 -7.54 -12.98
C VAL A 136 -10.97 -7.21 -14.41
N SER A 137 -12.00 -7.86 -14.95
CA SER A 137 -12.54 -7.51 -16.26
C SER A 137 -13.17 -6.12 -16.24
N THR A 138 -13.31 -5.47 -17.40
CA THR A 138 -13.99 -4.17 -17.51
C THR A 138 -15.41 -4.20 -16.95
N GLN A 139 -16.15 -5.31 -17.16
CA GLN A 139 -17.50 -5.47 -16.64
C GLN A 139 -17.53 -5.51 -15.11
N GLN A 140 -16.61 -6.25 -14.49
CA GLN A 140 -16.50 -6.32 -13.02
C GLN A 140 -16.07 -4.97 -12.45
N TYR A 141 -15.11 -4.30 -13.09
CA TYR A 141 -14.64 -2.99 -12.65
C TYR A 141 -15.76 -1.95 -12.58
N LEU A 142 -16.62 -1.87 -13.60
CA LEU A 142 -17.77 -0.94 -13.60
C LEU A 142 -18.72 -1.15 -12.41
N GLN A 143 -18.77 -2.36 -11.85
CA GLN A 143 -19.62 -2.67 -10.68
C GLN A 143 -18.98 -2.22 -9.36
N LEU A 144 -17.65 -2.11 -9.33
CA LEU A 144 -16.89 -1.68 -8.15
C LEU A 144 -16.83 -0.14 -8.02
N LEU A 145 -17.32 0.60 -9.00
CA LEU A 145 -17.34 2.06 -8.99
C LEU A 145 -18.46 2.63 -8.10
N ASN A 146 -18.16 3.73 -7.42
CA ASN A 146 -19.11 4.55 -6.69
C ASN A 146 -19.83 5.52 -7.64
N ALA A 147 -20.76 6.32 -7.11
CA ALA A 147 -21.52 7.30 -7.90
C ALA A 147 -20.66 8.45 -8.47
N SER A 148 -19.39 8.53 -8.09
CA SER A 148 -18.40 9.52 -8.53
C SER A 148 -17.34 8.90 -9.46
N ASP A 149 -17.62 7.72 -10.03
CA ASP A 149 -16.72 6.97 -10.92
C ASP A 149 -15.35 6.63 -10.31
N GLN A 150 -15.27 6.48 -8.98
CA GLN A 150 -14.09 6.01 -8.27
C GLN A 150 -14.32 4.62 -7.66
N PRO A 151 -13.28 3.78 -7.51
CA PRO A 151 -13.40 2.52 -6.79
C PRO A 151 -13.99 2.74 -5.40
N ARG A 152 -15.00 1.96 -5.03
CA ARG A 152 -15.54 1.93 -3.67
C ARG A 152 -14.48 1.34 -2.73
N GLU A 153 -14.37 1.89 -1.53
CA GLU A 153 -13.69 1.22 -0.43
C GLU A 153 -14.52 -0.01 -0.04
N LEU A 154 -14.08 -1.17 -0.51
CA LEU A 154 -14.75 -2.44 -0.29
C LEU A 154 -13.86 -3.38 0.53
N PRO A 155 -14.43 -4.09 1.51
CA PRO A 155 -13.71 -5.10 2.25
C PRO A 155 -13.29 -6.23 1.31
N VAL A 156 -12.05 -6.64 1.46
CA VAL A 156 -11.39 -7.68 0.68
C VAL A 156 -10.86 -8.75 1.64
N THR A 157 -11.01 -10.01 1.23
CA THR A 157 -10.32 -11.14 1.85
C THR A 157 -9.28 -11.67 0.87
N VAL A 158 -8.01 -11.61 1.26
CA VAL A 158 -6.90 -12.15 0.50
C VAL A 158 -6.52 -13.49 1.11
N THR A 159 -6.42 -14.52 0.29
CA THR A 159 -6.04 -15.87 0.72
C THR A 159 -4.81 -16.34 -0.05
N LEU A 160 -3.80 -16.81 0.69
CA LEU A 160 -2.62 -17.49 0.17
C LEU A 160 -2.77 -18.99 0.47
N ASP A 161 -2.75 -19.82 -0.58
CA ASP A 161 -2.83 -21.28 -0.45
C ASP A 161 -1.44 -21.91 -0.63
N PHE A 162 -0.98 -22.71 0.34
CA PHE A 162 0.32 -23.41 0.26
C PHE A 162 0.26 -24.80 0.92
N TYR A 163 0.66 -25.83 0.17
CA TYR A 163 0.90 -27.21 0.65
C TYR A 163 0.03 -27.70 1.84
N GLY A 164 -1.29 -27.62 1.71
CA GLY A 164 -2.25 -28.14 2.70
C GLY A 164 -2.63 -27.18 3.83
N ALA A 165 -2.15 -25.93 3.79
CA ALA A 165 -2.60 -24.84 4.65
C ALA A 165 -3.00 -23.63 3.81
N SER A 166 -3.84 -22.77 4.38
CA SER A 166 -4.16 -21.47 3.80
C SER A 166 -4.05 -20.40 4.88
N VAL A 167 -3.56 -19.23 4.46
CA VAL A 167 -3.49 -18.04 5.31
C VAL A 167 -4.36 -16.98 4.67
N SER A 168 -5.27 -16.40 5.46
CA SER A 168 -6.16 -15.34 5.01
C SER A 168 -5.87 -14.06 5.78
N SER A 169 -5.86 -12.93 5.08
CA SER A 169 -5.85 -11.60 5.68
C SER A 169 -7.04 -10.79 5.17
N ALA A 170 -7.60 -9.99 6.07
CA ALA A 170 -8.49 -8.92 5.68
C ALA A 170 -7.70 -7.80 5.01
N GLY A 171 -8.41 -7.01 4.21
CA GLY A 171 -7.87 -5.84 3.53
C GLY A 171 -8.99 -4.99 2.95
N THR A 172 -8.60 -3.89 2.34
CA THR A 172 -9.55 -2.93 1.75
C THR A 172 -9.09 -2.53 0.36
N LEU A 173 -10.02 -2.46 -0.59
CA LEU A 173 -9.76 -1.92 -1.93
C LEU A 173 -9.48 -0.41 -1.81
N ILE A 174 -8.27 0.02 -2.15
CA ILE A 174 -7.81 1.40 -1.91
C ILE A 174 -7.65 2.23 -3.18
N ARG A 175 -7.25 1.61 -4.30
CA ARG A 175 -6.96 2.35 -5.53
C ARG A 175 -7.01 1.50 -6.78
N GLU A 176 -7.16 2.19 -7.89
CA GLU A 176 -6.99 1.66 -9.25
C GLU A 176 -5.64 2.07 -9.85
N GLY A 177 -5.17 1.28 -10.80
CA GLY A 177 -4.02 1.62 -11.62
C GLY A 177 -4.40 2.67 -12.67
N ALA A 178 -3.54 3.69 -12.82
CA ALA A 178 -3.78 4.82 -13.72
C ALA A 178 -3.73 4.45 -15.23
N ALA A 179 -3.22 3.27 -15.58
CA ALA A 179 -3.08 2.84 -16.96
C ALA A 179 -3.55 1.38 -17.14
N VAL A 180 -4.15 1.12 -18.30
CA VAL A 180 -4.26 -0.24 -18.84
C VAL A 180 -2.91 -0.53 -19.47
N GLY A 181 -2.12 -1.43 -18.88
CA GLY A 181 -0.78 -1.73 -19.40
C GLY A 181 -0.82 -2.23 -20.84
N GLU A 182 0.24 -1.95 -21.60
CA GLU A 182 0.33 -2.38 -23.00
C GLU A 182 0.20 -3.91 -23.11
N GLY A 183 -0.69 -4.37 -24.00
CA GLY A 183 -0.96 -5.79 -24.21
C GLY A 183 -1.72 -6.49 -23.08
N GLN A 184 -2.22 -5.75 -22.09
CA GLN A 184 -2.93 -6.32 -20.95
C GLN A 184 -4.43 -6.04 -21.04
N THR A 185 -5.24 -7.06 -20.73
CA THR A 185 -6.70 -6.93 -20.64
C THR A 185 -7.13 -6.75 -19.19
N GLY A 186 -8.23 -6.01 -18.99
CA GLY A 186 -8.78 -5.72 -17.67
C GLY A 186 -8.23 -4.45 -17.02
N ARG A 187 -8.66 -4.21 -15.78
CA ARG A 187 -8.29 -3.07 -14.95
C ARG A 187 -7.46 -3.55 -13.77
N LEU A 188 -6.36 -2.86 -13.48
CA LEU A 188 -5.50 -3.15 -12.34
C LEU A 188 -6.06 -2.45 -11.10
N LEU A 189 -6.24 -3.20 -10.03
CA LEU A 189 -6.71 -2.73 -8.74
C LEU A 189 -5.71 -3.12 -7.65
N PHE A 190 -5.71 -2.36 -6.56
CA PHE A 190 -4.85 -2.57 -5.41
C PHE A 190 -5.68 -2.61 -4.14
N ALA A 191 -5.50 -3.67 -3.34
CA ALA A 191 -6.04 -3.77 -2.00
C ALA A 191 -4.92 -3.73 -0.97
N ALA A 192 -5.07 -2.88 0.06
CA ALA A 192 -4.18 -2.84 1.21
C ALA A 192 -4.55 -3.95 2.19
N LEU A 193 -3.56 -4.65 2.73
CA LEU A 193 -3.76 -5.69 3.74
C LEU A 193 -3.73 -5.07 5.15
N GLU A 194 -4.70 -5.42 6.00
CA GLU A 194 -4.84 -4.82 7.33
C GLU A 194 -4.01 -5.49 8.43
N GLU A 195 -3.41 -6.65 8.16
CA GLU A 195 -2.44 -7.33 9.02
C GLU A 195 -1.82 -8.51 8.21
N PRO A 196 -0.87 -8.25 7.30
CA PRO A 196 -0.39 -9.23 6.31
C PRO A 196 0.54 -10.30 6.90
N ARG A 197 0.10 -11.02 7.94
CA ARG A 197 0.90 -12.08 8.59
C ARG A 197 1.14 -13.23 7.63
N GLY A 198 2.41 -13.53 7.36
CA GLY A 198 2.80 -14.65 6.50
C GLY A 198 2.76 -14.35 5.00
N PHE A 199 2.33 -13.16 4.59
CA PHE A 199 2.42 -12.71 3.21
C PHE A 199 3.79 -12.09 2.93
N LYS A 200 4.27 -12.26 1.71
CA LYS A 200 5.47 -11.64 1.19
C LYS A 200 5.23 -11.06 -0.20
N PRO A 201 6.00 -10.03 -0.60
CA PRO A 201 6.03 -9.60 -1.99
C PRO A 201 6.35 -10.78 -2.91
N GLY A 202 5.59 -10.90 -4.00
CA GLY A 202 5.72 -11.98 -4.97
C GLY A 202 4.81 -13.20 -4.72
N ASP A 203 4.12 -13.27 -3.58
CA ASP A 203 3.14 -14.32 -3.34
C ASP A 203 1.95 -14.23 -4.31
N PHE A 204 1.52 -15.39 -4.82
CA PHE A 204 0.31 -15.50 -5.63
C PHE A 204 -0.89 -15.80 -4.74
N VAL A 205 -1.85 -14.88 -4.74
CA VAL A 205 -2.98 -14.91 -3.81
C VAL A 205 -4.32 -14.88 -4.54
N THR A 206 -5.35 -15.41 -3.88
CA THR A 206 -6.74 -15.29 -4.30
C THR A 206 -7.40 -14.13 -3.58
N VAL A 207 -8.03 -13.22 -4.32
CA VAL A 207 -8.71 -12.04 -3.78
C VAL A 207 -10.22 -12.23 -3.89
N LYS A 208 -10.93 -12.13 -2.75
CA LYS A 208 -12.39 -12.08 -2.70
C LYS A 208 -12.83 -10.69 -2.25
N ILE A 209 -13.64 -10.03 -3.05
CA ILE A 209 -14.19 -8.70 -2.75
C ILE A 209 -15.61 -8.89 -2.22
N ALA A 210 -15.89 -8.35 -1.03
CA ALA A 210 -17.23 -8.33 -0.48
C ALA A 210 -17.95 -7.06 -0.95
N GLU A 211 -18.96 -7.27 -1.80
CA GLU A 211 -19.77 -6.20 -2.38
C GLU A 211 -21.07 -5.98 -1.60
N PRO A 212 -21.72 -4.81 -1.76
CA PRO A 212 -23.02 -4.56 -1.15
C PRO A 212 -24.06 -5.63 -1.55
N PRO A 213 -24.94 -6.03 -0.63
CA PRO A 213 -25.96 -7.03 -0.93
C PRO A 213 -26.90 -6.54 -2.03
N LEU A 214 -27.23 -7.43 -2.97
CA LEU A 214 -28.24 -7.16 -3.98
C LEU A 214 -29.62 -7.53 -3.44
N GLU A 215 -30.53 -6.56 -3.43
CA GLU A 215 -31.92 -6.79 -3.03
C GLU A 215 -32.80 -7.20 -4.22
N ARG A 216 -33.84 -8.01 -3.93
CA ARG A 216 -34.86 -8.45 -4.90
C ARG A 216 -34.24 -9.20 -6.09
N VAL A 217 -33.42 -10.19 -5.76
CA VAL A 217 -32.74 -11.07 -6.73
C VAL A 217 -33.05 -12.52 -6.43
N ALA A 218 -33.10 -13.34 -7.48
CA ALA A 218 -33.16 -14.79 -7.37
C ALA A 218 -31.79 -15.38 -7.73
N LEU A 219 -31.30 -16.29 -6.90
CA LEU A 219 -30.14 -17.12 -7.19
C LEU A 219 -30.60 -18.36 -7.94
N LEU A 220 -30.10 -18.55 -9.15
CA LEU A 220 -30.43 -19.71 -9.99
C LEU A 220 -29.13 -20.36 -10.48
N PRO A 221 -29.12 -21.66 -10.75
CA PRO A 221 -28.03 -22.29 -11.50
C PRO A 221 -27.84 -21.60 -12.86
N ALA A 222 -26.61 -21.46 -13.33
CA ALA A 222 -26.30 -20.85 -14.62
C ALA A 222 -26.98 -21.58 -15.79
N THR A 223 -27.28 -22.88 -15.63
CA THR A 223 -28.00 -23.74 -16.57
C THR A 223 -29.50 -23.45 -16.68
N ALA A 224 -30.08 -22.65 -15.78
CA ALA A 224 -31.48 -22.24 -15.84
C ALA A 224 -31.71 -21.08 -16.84
N LEU A 225 -30.67 -20.29 -17.12
CA LEU A 225 -30.76 -19.10 -17.98
C LEU A 225 -30.65 -19.47 -19.46
N GLY A 226 -31.65 -19.07 -20.24
CA GLY A 226 -31.65 -19.25 -21.69
C GLY A 226 -30.73 -18.27 -22.44
N PRO A 227 -30.38 -18.59 -23.69
CA PRO A 227 -29.61 -17.69 -24.55
C PRO A 227 -30.34 -16.39 -24.88
N ALA A 228 -31.68 -16.38 -24.75
CA ALA A 228 -32.52 -15.21 -24.98
C ALA A 228 -32.72 -14.34 -23.72
N GLY A 229 -32.05 -14.66 -22.60
CA GLY A 229 -32.22 -13.94 -21.33
C GLY A 229 -33.49 -14.31 -20.57
N ASP A 230 -34.10 -15.46 -20.88
CA ASP A 230 -35.32 -15.96 -20.27
C ASP A 230 -35.06 -17.16 -19.34
N VAL A 231 -35.90 -17.32 -18.33
CA VAL A 231 -35.98 -18.53 -17.51
C VAL A 231 -37.33 -19.22 -17.71
N LEU A 232 -37.35 -20.53 -17.61
CA LEU A 232 -38.58 -21.31 -17.70
C LEU A 232 -39.16 -21.51 -16.30
N VAL A 233 -40.40 -21.05 -16.11
CA VAL A 233 -41.12 -21.08 -14.84
C VAL A 233 -42.34 -21.98 -14.99
N LEU A 234 -42.70 -22.72 -13.94
CA LEU A 234 -43.93 -23.50 -13.94
C LEU A 234 -45.14 -22.58 -13.78
N GLY A 235 -45.97 -22.50 -14.82
CA GLY A 235 -47.24 -21.77 -14.85
C GLY A 235 -48.44 -22.64 -14.48
N ALA A 236 -49.64 -22.17 -14.84
CA ALA A 236 -50.88 -22.91 -14.63
C ALA A 236 -50.91 -24.21 -15.47
N ASP A 237 -51.67 -25.21 -15.01
CA ASP A 237 -51.82 -26.52 -15.68
C ASP A 237 -50.52 -27.32 -15.88
N GLU A 238 -49.51 -27.07 -15.03
CA GLU A 238 -48.18 -27.68 -15.09
C GLU A 238 -47.43 -27.40 -16.40
N ARG A 239 -47.68 -26.24 -17.02
CA ARG A 239 -47.01 -25.83 -18.26
C ARG A 239 -45.90 -24.83 -18.02
N LEU A 240 -44.80 -24.98 -18.75
CA LEU A 240 -43.69 -24.03 -18.68
C LEU A 240 -44.02 -22.71 -19.36
N GLU A 241 -43.69 -21.61 -18.72
CA GLU A 241 -43.80 -20.25 -19.25
C GLU A 241 -42.39 -19.64 -19.31
N ALA A 242 -42.06 -18.98 -20.42
CA ALA A 242 -40.80 -18.26 -20.55
C ALA A 242 -40.96 -16.86 -19.94
N VAL A 243 -40.18 -16.57 -18.90
CA VAL A 243 -40.17 -15.27 -18.22
C VAL A 243 -38.84 -14.59 -18.51
N GLN A 244 -38.90 -13.37 -19.03
CA GLN A 244 -37.71 -12.54 -19.25
C GLN A 244 -37.11 -12.12 -17.92
N VAL A 245 -35.79 -12.26 -17.78
CA VAL A 245 -35.06 -11.89 -16.56
C VAL A 245 -33.90 -10.97 -16.88
N GLU A 246 -33.61 -10.06 -15.95
CA GLU A 246 -32.42 -9.24 -16.03
C GLU A 246 -31.27 -9.95 -15.32
N LEU A 247 -30.23 -10.34 -16.05
CA LEU A 247 -29.02 -10.91 -15.48
C LEU A 247 -28.20 -9.80 -14.81
N LEU A 248 -28.10 -9.85 -13.50
CA LEU A 248 -27.28 -8.90 -12.74
C LEU A 248 -25.84 -9.40 -12.59
N ARG A 249 -25.66 -10.70 -12.31
CA ARG A 249 -24.35 -11.26 -12.05
C ARG A 249 -24.24 -12.74 -12.36
N ARG A 250 -23.03 -13.16 -12.73
CA ARG A 250 -22.63 -14.57 -12.79
C ARG A 250 -21.54 -14.82 -11.75
N GLN A 251 -21.72 -15.85 -10.92
CA GLN A 251 -20.82 -16.24 -9.85
C GLN A 251 -20.56 -17.75 -9.95
N GLY A 252 -19.48 -18.14 -10.65
CA GLY A 252 -19.21 -19.55 -10.91
C GLY A 252 -20.37 -20.22 -11.64
N ASP A 253 -20.96 -21.24 -11.02
CA ASP A 253 -22.07 -22.04 -11.54
C ASP A 253 -23.46 -21.44 -11.24
N GLU A 254 -23.51 -20.26 -10.60
CA GLU A 254 -24.74 -19.59 -10.23
C GLU A 254 -24.88 -18.24 -10.94
N VAL A 255 -26.13 -17.82 -11.15
CA VAL A 255 -26.51 -16.53 -11.69
C VAL A 255 -27.48 -15.82 -10.75
N LEU A 256 -27.26 -14.52 -10.58
CA LEU A 256 -28.17 -13.63 -9.87
C LEU A 256 -29.00 -12.88 -10.90
N VAL A 257 -30.32 -13.11 -10.87
CA VAL A 257 -31.26 -12.52 -11.81
C VAL A 257 -32.32 -11.70 -11.08
N ARG A 258 -32.83 -10.66 -11.73
CA ARG A 258 -33.94 -9.85 -11.25
C ARG A 258 -35.17 -10.12 -12.09
N ALA A 259 -36.20 -10.68 -11.45
CA ALA A 259 -37.52 -10.91 -12.04
C ALA A 259 -38.54 -11.19 -10.93
N ALA A 260 -39.83 -11.08 -11.26
CA ALA A 260 -40.94 -11.43 -10.37
C ALA A 260 -41.13 -12.96 -10.34
N LEU A 261 -40.27 -13.67 -9.59
CA LEU A 261 -40.25 -15.13 -9.49
C LEU A 261 -40.74 -15.65 -8.12
N ASP A 262 -41.29 -14.77 -7.28
CA ASP A 262 -41.63 -15.07 -5.89
C ASP A 262 -42.57 -16.28 -5.77
N GLY A 263 -42.11 -17.32 -5.06
CA GLY A 263 -42.85 -18.55 -4.81
C GLY A 263 -43.09 -19.45 -6.04
N ARG A 264 -42.49 -19.13 -7.19
CA ARG A 264 -42.64 -19.92 -8.42
C ARG A 264 -41.51 -20.93 -8.58
N MET A 265 -41.83 -22.10 -9.12
CA MET A 265 -40.82 -23.11 -9.43
C MET A 265 -40.15 -22.80 -10.77
N VAL A 266 -38.82 -22.72 -10.77
CA VAL A 266 -37.98 -22.44 -11.94
C VAL A 266 -37.27 -23.72 -12.37
N VAL A 267 -37.16 -23.94 -13.67
CA VAL A 267 -36.38 -25.05 -14.22
C VAL A 267 -34.90 -24.81 -13.96
N ALA A 268 -34.29 -25.64 -13.12
CA ALA A 268 -32.87 -25.54 -12.76
C ALA A 268 -31.92 -25.87 -13.93
N GLU A 269 -32.27 -26.85 -14.76
CA GLU A 269 -31.46 -27.28 -15.90
C GLU A 269 -32.28 -27.25 -17.18
N ARG A 270 -32.01 -26.27 -18.04
CA ARG A 270 -32.71 -26.13 -19.32
C ARG A 270 -32.07 -27.04 -20.37
N THR A 271 -32.74 -28.14 -20.69
CA THR A 271 -32.41 -28.94 -21.87
C THR A 271 -33.02 -28.32 -23.14
N PRO A 272 -32.42 -28.52 -24.33
CA PRO A 272 -32.95 -27.99 -25.60
C PRO A 272 -34.38 -28.43 -25.94
N LEU A 273 -34.87 -29.49 -25.28
CA LEU A 273 -36.22 -30.03 -25.44
C LEU A 273 -37.27 -29.31 -24.59
N LEU A 274 -36.85 -28.46 -23.63
CA LEU A 274 -37.74 -27.69 -22.77
C LEU A 274 -37.97 -26.30 -23.34
N GLY A 275 -39.24 -25.98 -23.59
CA GLY A 275 -39.69 -24.71 -24.13
C GLY A 275 -41.04 -24.30 -23.55
N ALA A 276 -41.45 -23.07 -23.85
CA ALA A 276 -42.74 -22.55 -23.41
C ALA A 276 -43.91 -23.42 -23.90
N GLY A 277 -44.91 -23.59 -23.05
CA GLY A 277 -46.12 -24.37 -23.31
C GLY A 277 -45.98 -25.87 -23.08
N ILE A 278 -44.79 -26.40 -22.81
CA ILE A 278 -44.60 -27.83 -22.54
C ILE A 278 -45.13 -28.18 -21.15
N LYS A 279 -45.95 -29.24 -21.08
CA LYS A 279 -46.41 -29.78 -19.81
C LYS A 279 -45.30 -30.60 -19.17
N VAL A 280 -44.93 -30.25 -17.94
CA VAL A 280 -43.86 -30.91 -17.19
C VAL A 280 -44.37 -31.31 -15.82
N ARG A 281 -43.87 -32.42 -15.29
CA ARG A 281 -44.15 -32.82 -13.91
C ARG A 281 -43.03 -32.29 -13.02
N PRO A 282 -43.32 -31.46 -12.00
CA PRO A 282 -42.27 -30.98 -11.10
C PRO A 282 -41.67 -32.15 -10.34
N LEU A 283 -40.34 -32.19 -10.33
CA LEU A 283 -39.59 -33.04 -9.41
C LEU A 283 -39.46 -32.22 -8.13
N ASN A 284 -40.33 -32.46 -7.16
CA ASN A 284 -40.23 -31.81 -5.85
C ASN A 284 -38.97 -32.34 -5.14
N THR A 285 -37.88 -31.60 -5.24
CA THR A 285 -36.79 -31.67 -4.27
C THR A 285 -37.17 -30.76 -3.10
N GLU A 286 -38.16 -31.17 -2.30
CA GLU A 286 -38.29 -30.61 -0.96
C GLU A 286 -37.08 -31.07 -0.13
N ALA A 287 -36.22 -30.12 0.21
CA ALA A 287 -35.32 -30.11 1.37
C ALA A 287 -34.78 -31.47 1.85
N GLY A 288 -34.00 -32.12 0.99
CA GLY A 288 -32.91 -33.00 1.42
C GLY A 288 -31.61 -32.28 1.13
N SER A 289 -30.89 -31.92 2.19
CA SER A 289 -29.54 -31.38 2.21
C SER A 289 -28.72 -31.66 0.95
N GLY A 290 -28.12 -30.62 0.37
CA GLY A 290 -26.94 -30.78 -0.46
C GLY A 290 -25.96 -29.65 -0.16
N PRO A 291 -24.64 -29.83 -0.34
CA PRO A 291 -23.92 -31.03 -0.77
C PRO A 291 -22.77 -31.40 0.21
N THR A 292 -22.28 -32.64 0.15
CA THR A 292 -20.87 -32.86 0.52
C THR A 292 -20.32 -33.94 -0.40
N GLY A 293 -19.21 -33.62 -1.05
CA GLY A 293 -18.30 -34.63 -1.58
C GLY A 293 -17.87 -35.58 -0.45
N PRO A 294 -17.16 -36.66 -0.78
CA PRO A 294 -16.85 -37.69 0.19
C PRO A 294 -15.82 -37.14 1.17
N ASP A 295 -16.28 -36.59 2.30
CA ASP A 295 -15.61 -36.76 3.59
C ASP A 295 -16.40 -36.15 4.76
N VAL A 296 -16.45 -36.96 5.82
CA VAL A 296 -16.74 -36.66 7.24
C VAL A 296 -18.17 -36.30 7.64
N GLN A 297 -18.97 -37.33 7.92
CA GLN A 297 -19.59 -37.57 9.24
C GLN A 297 -20.33 -38.91 9.18
N ALA A 298 -19.61 -39.99 9.46
CA ALA A 298 -20.24 -41.25 9.80
C ALA A 298 -20.98 -41.06 11.13
N GLU A 299 -22.30 -41.09 11.09
CA GLU A 299 -23.09 -41.48 12.26
C GLU A 299 -22.57 -42.86 12.69
N ALA A 300 -21.73 -42.87 13.71
CA ALA A 300 -21.17 -44.09 14.27
C ALA A 300 -22.32 -44.84 14.94
N THR A 301 -22.90 -45.81 14.22
CA THR A 301 -23.69 -46.87 14.84
C THR A 301 -22.74 -47.63 15.76
N MET A 302 -22.73 -47.26 17.03
CA MET A 302 -21.92 -47.89 18.07
C MET A 302 -22.57 -49.23 18.42
N LEU A 303 -21.87 -50.34 18.20
CA LEU A 303 -22.32 -51.67 18.63
C LEU A 303 -21.54 -52.10 19.88
N GLU A 304 -22.25 -52.71 20.83
CA GLU A 304 -21.64 -53.46 21.93
C GLU A 304 -21.11 -54.79 21.39
N LEU A 305 -19.82 -55.06 21.64
CA LEU A 305 -19.16 -56.29 21.22
C LEU A 305 -19.21 -57.32 22.34
N THR A 306 -19.72 -58.53 22.06
CA THR A 306 -19.60 -59.67 22.98
C THR A 306 -18.12 -60.04 23.19
N GLU A 307 -17.75 -60.46 24.39
CA GLU A 307 -16.35 -60.77 24.77
C GLU A 307 -15.69 -61.79 23.83
N GLU A 308 -16.46 -62.80 23.37
CA GLU A 308 -15.98 -63.81 22.42
C GLU A 308 -15.66 -63.22 21.03
N ARG A 309 -16.44 -62.25 20.55
CA ARG A 309 -16.25 -61.62 19.24
C ARG A 309 -15.04 -60.66 19.27
N ARG A 310 -14.81 -60.01 20.40
CA ARG A 310 -13.62 -59.17 20.66
C ARG A 310 -12.33 -60.00 20.61
N ALA A 311 -12.31 -61.14 21.30
CA ALA A 311 -11.11 -61.99 21.36
C ALA A 311 -10.66 -62.48 19.97
N ARG A 312 -11.60 -62.82 19.08
CA ARG A 312 -11.28 -63.23 17.70
C ARG A 312 -10.66 -62.11 16.88
N LEU A 313 -11.20 -60.90 16.98
CA LEU A 313 -10.72 -59.73 16.23
C LEU A 313 -9.31 -59.28 16.70
N VAL A 314 -9.07 -59.34 18.01
CA VAL A 314 -7.74 -59.06 18.58
C VAL A 314 -6.70 -60.07 18.09
N ALA A 315 -7.01 -61.37 18.15
CA ALA A 315 -6.11 -62.42 17.68
C ALA A 315 -5.76 -62.28 16.18
N PHE A 316 -6.72 -61.84 15.36
CA PHE A 316 -6.49 -61.59 13.94
C PHE A 316 -5.53 -60.42 13.69
N ILE A 317 -5.64 -59.34 14.47
CA ILE A 317 -4.76 -58.16 14.33
C ILE A 317 -3.34 -58.48 14.80
N GLU A 318 -3.19 -59.24 15.89
CA GLU A 318 -1.88 -59.68 16.39
C GLU A 318 -1.17 -60.60 15.40
N GLY A 319 -1.90 -61.56 14.81
CA GLY A 319 -1.36 -62.53 13.84
C GLY A 319 -1.05 -61.98 12.45
N ASN A 320 -1.45 -60.75 12.11
CA ASN A 320 -1.27 -60.20 10.76
C ASN A 320 0.09 -59.48 10.59
N GLU A 321 1.10 -60.15 10.04
CA GLU A 321 2.45 -59.58 9.85
C GLU A 321 2.53 -58.46 8.80
N ARG A 322 1.51 -58.28 7.95
CA ARG A 322 1.53 -57.30 6.84
C ARG A 322 1.01 -55.90 7.25
N MET A 323 0.68 -55.69 8.52
CA MET A 323 0.11 -54.43 9.01
C MET A 323 1.16 -53.58 9.75
N PRO A 324 1.27 -52.26 9.45
CA PRO A 324 2.19 -51.35 10.15
C PRO A 324 1.93 -51.30 11.66
N ALA A 325 2.99 -51.21 12.47
CA ALA A 325 2.91 -51.25 13.94
C ALA A 325 1.99 -50.17 14.54
N GLU A 326 2.02 -48.94 13.99
CA GLU A 326 1.15 -47.85 14.43
C GLU A 326 -0.35 -48.12 14.16
N ALA A 327 -0.67 -48.77 13.04
CA ALA A 327 -2.05 -49.13 12.70
C ALA A 327 -2.57 -50.25 13.60
N LYS A 328 -1.73 -51.23 13.95
CA LYS A 328 -2.08 -52.29 14.91
C LYS A 328 -2.41 -51.72 16.28
N GLN A 329 -1.59 -50.82 16.80
CA GLN A 329 -1.81 -50.20 18.11
C GLN A 329 -3.11 -49.39 18.16
N ARG A 330 -3.41 -48.62 17.09
CA ARG A 330 -4.68 -47.86 17.00
C ARG A 330 -5.91 -48.76 17.00
N LEU A 331 -5.87 -49.86 16.24
CA LEU A 331 -7.01 -50.79 16.17
C LEU A 331 -7.20 -51.59 17.47
N LEU A 332 -6.12 -52.00 18.13
CA LEU A 332 -6.19 -52.66 19.44
C LEU A 332 -6.73 -51.72 20.53
N ALA A 333 -6.32 -50.45 20.53
CA ALA A 333 -6.87 -49.44 21.43
C ALA A 333 -8.37 -49.23 21.20
N GLN A 334 -8.80 -49.13 19.92
CA GLN A 334 -10.20 -48.93 19.58
C GLN A 334 -11.08 -50.16 19.88
N LEU A 335 -10.54 -51.38 19.81
CA LEU A 335 -11.23 -52.62 20.21
C LEU A 335 -11.22 -52.84 21.74
N SER A 336 -10.46 -52.04 22.51
CA SER A 336 -10.45 -52.09 23.97
C SER A 336 -11.60 -51.28 24.59
N GLU A 337 -12.19 -50.35 23.86
CA GLU A 337 -13.34 -49.55 24.30
C GLU A 337 -14.64 -50.38 24.36
N PRO A 338 -15.57 -50.08 25.29
CA PRO A 338 -16.81 -50.85 25.44
C PRO A 338 -17.75 -50.74 24.23
N MET A 339 -17.68 -49.66 23.46
CA MET A 339 -18.50 -49.42 22.28
C MET A 339 -17.60 -49.19 21.06
N VAL A 340 -17.77 -49.97 20.00
CA VAL A 340 -16.91 -49.91 18.80
C VAL A 340 -17.76 -49.54 17.59
N PRO A 341 -17.30 -48.64 16.69
CA PRO A 341 -18.04 -48.31 15.48
C PRO A 341 -18.24 -49.52 14.55
N ALA A 342 -19.47 -49.74 14.07
CA ALA A 342 -19.84 -50.85 13.18
C ALA A 342 -18.90 -51.02 11.98
N GLN A 343 -18.49 -49.89 11.38
CA GLN A 343 -17.61 -49.86 10.19
C GLN A 343 -16.22 -50.44 10.43
N VAL A 344 -15.71 -50.46 11.68
CA VAL A 344 -14.40 -51.05 12.01
C VAL A 344 -14.52 -52.57 12.08
N ILE A 345 -15.63 -53.07 12.66
CA ILE A 345 -15.94 -54.49 12.78
C ILE A 345 -16.17 -55.10 11.39
N GLU A 346 -17.00 -54.47 10.57
CA GLU A 346 -17.30 -54.95 9.21
C GLU A 346 -16.05 -55.02 8.33
N ARG A 347 -15.14 -54.03 8.42
CA ARG A 347 -13.88 -54.04 7.68
C ARG A 347 -12.93 -55.15 8.13
N LEU A 348 -12.88 -55.46 9.41
CA LEU A 348 -12.04 -56.55 9.94
C LEU A 348 -12.63 -57.93 9.60
N GLU A 349 -13.96 -58.08 9.68
CA GLU A 349 -14.65 -59.33 9.32
C GLU A 349 -14.59 -59.62 7.82
N ALA A 350 -14.77 -58.61 6.96
CA ALA A 350 -14.59 -58.75 5.52
C ALA A 350 -13.17 -59.21 5.13
N ARG A 351 -12.16 -58.89 5.97
CA ARG A 351 -10.77 -59.29 5.76
C ARG A 351 -10.43 -60.67 6.36
N MET A 352 -11.25 -61.17 7.28
CA MET A 352 -11.15 -62.54 7.80
C MET A 352 -11.90 -63.55 6.92
N GLY A 353 -12.97 -63.12 6.25
CA GLY A 353 -13.83 -63.97 5.42
C GLY A 353 -13.43 -64.06 3.95
N GLY A 354 -12.27 -63.51 3.57
CA GLY A 354 -11.72 -63.52 2.21
C GLY A 354 -10.53 -64.45 2.05
#